data_AF-A0A963E939-F1
#
_entry.id   AF-A0A963E939-F1
#
_cell.length_a   1.000
_cell.length_b   1.000
_cell.length_c   1.000
_cell.angle_alpha   90.00
_cell.angle_beta   90.00
_cell.angle_gamma   90.00
#
_symmetry.space_group_name_H-M   'P 1'
#
loop_
_entity.id
_entity.type
_entity.pdbx_description
1 polymer ?
#
loop_
_entity_poly.entity_id
_entity_poly.type
_entity_poly.pdbx_seq_one_letter_code
_entity_poly.pdbx_strand_id
1 'polypeptide(L)'
;MQSNFNFLTEHWTFLLDDARQVESYALRDPRAAAIYARRTLELSLKWLFANDTALKQPYEKSLAAMIHEPTFAGNIRQGLFHDIKFIHRLGNLAVHGDQTISSQESLKATIALHSFLGWLSRVYTRESIKPQAFQVEWVPELRTETPILTTQQLDELQAALKARDEAAARAQEKLIRTQAQLAAMQEQLAQLQQVKRANQKTIGSQEYTEAQTRELIIDVMLREAGWDPKVEDSEEYEVAN
;
A
#
# COMPACT_ATOMS: atom_id res chain seq x y z
N MET A 1 20.91 -13.08 8.21
CA MET A 1 21.98 -12.64 7.29
C MET A 1 22.12 -11.13 7.44
N GLN A 2 23.33 -10.64 7.68
CA GLN A 2 23.59 -9.22 7.90
C GLN A 2 23.65 -8.51 6.54
N SER A 3 22.96 -7.38 6.38
CA SER A 3 22.87 -6.62 5.13
C SER A 3 22.89 -5.13 5.44
N ASN A 4 23.57 -4.35 4.59
CA ASN A 4 23.63 -2.89 4.73
C ASN A 4 22.25 -2.24 4.62
N PHE A 5 21.27 -2.91 4.00
CA PHE A 5 19.93 -2.37 3.75
C PHE A 5 18.88 -2.79 4.78
N ASN A 6 19.27 -3.48 5.86
CA ASN A 6 18.34 -4.00 6.86
C ASN A 6 17.50 -2.92 7.56
N PHE A 7 17.96 -1.66 7.58
CA PHE A 7 17.21 -0.54 8.14
C PHE A 7 15.90 -0.23 7.39
N LEU A 8 15.67 -0.81 6.21
CA LEU A 8 14.43 -0.65 5.44
C LEU A 8 13.30 -1.58 5.89
N THR A 9 13.60 -2.57 6.74
CA THR A 9 12.67 -3.68 7.08
C THR A 9 11.36 -3.20 7.69
N GLU A 10 11.35 -2.08 8.41
CA GLU A 10 10.14 -1.61 9.11
C GLU A 10 9.22 -0.78 8.21
N HIS A 11 9.77 0.14 7.43
CA HIS A 11 8.97 1.15 6.70
C HIS A 11 8.97 0.98 5.18
N TRP A 12 9.96 0.27 4.62
CA TRP A 12 10.16 0.17 3.17
C TRP A 12 10.51 -1.25 2.72
N THR A 13 9.74 -2.24 3.20
CA THR A 13 9.88 -3.65 2.79
C THR A 13 9.83 -3.84 1.28
N PHE A 14 9.04 -3.05 0.56
CA PHE A 14 8.95 -3.11 -0.90
C PHE A 14 10.25 -2.70 -1.63
N LEU A 15 11.16 -1.96 -0.96
CA LEU A 15 12.48 -1.62 -1.49
C LEU A 15 13.57 -2.62 -1.05
N LEU A 16 13.34 -3.31 0.06
CA LEU A 16 14.35 -4.13 0.73
C LEU A 16 14.87 -5.26 -0.17
N ASP A 17 13.98 -5.96 -0.87
CA ASP A 17 14.37 -7.08 -1.72
C ASP A 17 15.26 -6.62 -2.88
N ASP A 18 14.86 -5.56 -3.58
CA ASP A 18 15.62 -5.01 -4.70
C ASP A 18 16.97 -4.43 -4.19
N ALA A 19 16.98 -3.75 -3.05
CA ALA A 19 18.21 -3.24 -2.43
C ALA A 19 19.19 -4.35 -2.01
N ARG A 20 18.69 -5.47 -1.47
CA ARG A 20 19.50 -6.66 -1.17
C ARG A 20 20.04 -7.33 -2.42
N GLN A 21 19.31 -7.31 -3.54
CA GLN A 21 19.85 -7.77 -4.82
C GLN A 21 21.01 -6.88 -5.29
N VAL A 22 20.92 -5.56 -5.12
CA VAL A 22 22.06 -4.65 -5.42
C VAL A 22 23.30 -5.07 -4.64
N GLU A 23 23.17 -5.31 -3.33
CA GLU A 23 24.27 -5.78 -2.49
C GLU A 23 24.83 -7.13 -2.94
N SER A 24 23.94 -8.10 -3.21
CA SER A 24 24.29 -9.46 -3.64
C SER A 24 25.04 -9.51 -4.98
N TYR A 25 24.66 -8.64 -5.92
CA TYR A 25 25.29 -8.57 -7.24
C TYR A 25 26.49 -7.62 -7.28
N ALA A 26 26.70 -6.77 -6.27
CA ALA A 26 27.64 -5.64 -6.34
C ALA A 26 29.03 -6.01 -6.88
N LEU A 27 29.61 -7.11 -6.39
CA LEU A 27 30.90 -7.61 -6.85
C LEU A 27 30.79 -8.71 -7.91
N ARG A 28 29.70 -9.48 -7.88
CA ARG A 28 29.47 -10.66 -8.74
C ARG A 28 29.04 -10.33 -10.16
N ASP A 29 28.02 -9.49 -10.30
CA ASP A 29 27.45 -9.11 -11.58
C ASP A 29 27.19 -7.60 -11.56
N PRO A 30 28.19 -6.79 -11.96
CA PRO A 30 28.09 -5.34 -11.90
C PRO A 30 26.92 -4.77 -12.72
N ARG A 31 26.52 -5.47 -13.79
CA ARG A 31 25.43 -5.04 -14.66
C ARG A 31 24.07 -5.29 -14.01
N ALA A 32 23.87 -6.46 -13.42
CA ALA A 32 22.66 -6.75 -12.65
C ALA A 32 22.52 -5.81 -11.44
N ALA A 33 23.61 -5.56 -10.71
CA ALA A 33 23.61 -4.63 -9.58
C ALA A 33 23.17 -3.22 -10.00
N ALA A 34 23.68 -2.72 -11.13
CA ALA A 34 23.29 -1.41 -11.67
C ALA A 34 21.81 -1.35 -12.08
N ILE A 35 21.25 -2.42 -12.66
CA ILE A 35 19.81 -2.53 -12.99
C ILE A 35 18.97 -2.43 -11.72
N TYR A 36 19.29 -3.24 -10.70
CA TYR A 36 18.58 -3.20 -9.42
C TYR A 36 18.75 -1.86 -8.70
N ALA A 37 19.90 -1.20 -8.79
CA ALA A 37 20.15 0.07 -8.14
C ALA A 37 19.29 1.18 -8.75
N ARG A 38 19.25 1.27 -10.09
CA ARG A 38 18.37 2.21 -10.80
C ARG A 38 16.91 1.93 -10.50
N ARG A 39 16.50 0.66 -10.49
CA ARG A 39 15.14 0.26 -10.16
C ARG A 39 14.75 0.68 -8.74
N THR A 40 15.60 0.38 -7.76
CA THR A 40 15.35 0.72 -6.35
C THR A 40 15.23 2.23 -6.19
N LEU A 41 16.13 3.00 -6.81
CA LEU A 41 16.04 4.46 -6.86
C LEU A 41 14.72 4.95 -7.47
N GLU A 42 14.29 4.36 -8.58
CA GLU A 42 13.03 4.72 -9.25
C GLU A 42 11.81 4.48 -8.35
N LEU A 43 11.74 3.31 -7.70
CA LEU A 43 10.67 2.98 -6.77
C LEU A 43 10.65 3.94 -5.56
N SER A 44 11.82 4.28 -5.02
CA SER A 44 11.93 5.24 -3.92
C SER A 44 11.46 6.64 -4.32
N LEU A 45 11.83 7.13 -5.51
CA LEU A 45 11.35 8.43 -5.99
C LEU A 45 9.84 8.41 -6.25
N LYS A 46 9.30 7.35 -6.86
CA LYS A 46 7.84 7.20 -7.03
C LYS A 46 7.12 7.26 -5.68
N TRP A 47 7.66 6.61 -4.66
CA TRP A 47 7.12 6.68 -3.31
C TRP A 47 7.21 8.12 -2.74
N LEU A 48 8.34 8.79 -2.88
CA LEU A 48 8.52 10.17 -2.43
C LEU A 48 7.49 11.13 -3.05
N PHE A 49 7.37 11.14 -4.39
CA PHE A 49 6.42 12.00 -5.10
C PHE A 49 4.95 11.63 -4.86
N ALA A 50 4.66 10.47 -4.26
CA ALA A 50 3.31 10.06 -3.87
C ALA A 50 2.99 10.41 -2.41
N ASN A 51 3.99 10.55 -1.54
CA ASN A 51 3.79 10.67 -0.09
C ASN A 51 4.28 12.01 0.50
N ASP A 52 5.11 12.76 -0.22
CA ASP A 52 5.57 14.08 0.19
C ASP A 52 4.81 15.18 -0.56
N THR A 53 3.97 15.90 0.18
CA THR A 53 3.13 16.98 -0.37
C THR A 53 3.93 18.23 -0.73
N ALA A 54 5.18 18.37 -0.27
CA ALA A 54 6.06 19.46 -0.68
C ALA A 54 6.66 19.22 -2.07
N LEU A 55 6.67 17.97 -2.55
CA LEU A 55 7.20 17.62 -3.86
C LEU A 55 6.15 17.82 -4.96
N LYS A 56 6.52 18.55 -6.01
CA LYS A 56 5.66 18.76 -7.18
C LYS A 56 5.90 17.66 -8.20
N GLN A 57 4.84 16.94 -8.59
CA GLN A 57 5.00 15.93 -9.63
C GLN A 57 5.46 16.56 -10.96
N PRO A 58 6.52 16.02 -11.59
CA PRO A 58 6.92 16.45 -12.91
C PRO A 58 5.86 16.08 -13.97
N TYR A 59 5.84 16.83 -15.07
CA TYR A 59 4.94 16.56 -16.19
C TYR A 59 5.19 15.17 -16.79
N GLU A 60 6.45 14.83 -17.02
CA GLU A 60 6.86 13.49 -17.42
C GLU A 60 7.09 12.61 -16.20
N LYS A 61 6.54 11.39 -16.22
CA LYS A 61 6.72 10.40 -15.15
C LYS A 61 8.04 9.60 -15.27
N SER A 62 9.05 10.18 -15.92
CA SER A 62 10.34 9.52 -16.12
C SER A 62 11.24 9.68 -14.90
N LEU A 63 12.14 8.72 -14.67
CA LEU A 63 13.13 8.80 -13.60
C LEU A 63 13.99 10.07 -13.73
N ALA A 64 14.40 10.41 -14.96
CA ALA A 64 15.16 11.63 -15.22
C ALA A 64 14.38 12.90 -14.81
N ALA A 65 13.10 12.99 -15.17
CA ALA A 65 12.27 14.13 -14.83
C ALA A 65 12.09 14.27 -13.31
N MET A 66 11.88 13.17 -12.58
CA MET A 66 11.81 13.17 -11.11
C MET A 66 13.13 13.62 -10.45
N ILE A 67 14.27 13.16 -10.96
CA ILE A 67 15.60 13.55 -10.43
C ILE A 67 15.85 15.04 -10.61
N HIS A 68 15.45 15.60 -11.76
CA HIS A 68 15.71 16.99 -12.11
C HIS A 68 14.62 17.97 -11.68
N GLU A 69 13.56 17.47 -11.06
CA GLU A 69 12.48 18.32 -10.57
C GLU A 69 13.01 19.25 -9.45
N PRO A 70 12.79 20.59 -9.54
CA PRO A 70 13.39 21.55 -8.62
C PRO A 70 13.07 21.36 -7.14
N THR A 71 11.83 20.97 -6.79
CA THR A 71 11.46 20.75 -5.38
C THR A 71 12.17 19.55 -4.79
N PHE A 72 12.40 18.49 -5.58
CA PHE A 72 13.24 17.38 -5.15
C PHE A 72 14.72 17.75 -5.10
N ALA A 73 15.27 18.32 -6.18
CA ALA A 73 16.69 18.64 -6.28
C ALA A 73 17.13 19.67 -5.22
N GLY A 74 16.25 20.60 -4.84
CA GLY A 74 16.50 21.57 -3.77
C GLY A 74 16.50 20.98 -2.36
N ASN A 75 15.84 19.83 -2.15
CA ASN A 75 15.72 19.18 -0.85
C ASN A 75 16.92 18.27 -0.50
N ILE A 76 17.80 18.00 -1.46
CA ILE A 76 18.95 17.12 -1.29
C ILE A 76 20.27 17.87 -1.39
N ARG A 77 21.26 17.42 -0.62
CA ARG A 77 22.61 17.99 -0.69
C ARG A 77 23.27 17.62 -2.03
N GLN A 78 24.14 18.52 -2.50
CA GLN A 78 24.85 18.34 -3.77
C GLN A 78 25.55 16.98 -3.90
N GLY A 79 26.25 16.51 -2.87
CA GLY A 79 26.91 15.19 -2.91
C GLY A 79 25.94 14.04 -3.19
N LEU A 80 24.77 14.06 -2.55
CA LEU A 80 23.74 13.04 -2.75
C LEU A 80 23.10 13.14 -4.14
N PHE A 81 22.92 14.35 -4.65
CA PHE A 81 22.46 14.56 -6.02
C PHE A 81 23.42 13.96 -7.06
N HIS A 82 24.74 14.07 -6.86
CA HIS A 82 25.73 13.43 -7.72
C HIS A 82 25.64 11.90 -7.66
N ASP A 83 25.46 11.34 -6.47
CA ASP A 83 25.26 9.90 -6.26
C ASP A 83 24.00 9.38 -6.99
N ILE A 84 22.87 10.08 -6.87
CA ILE A 84 21.62 9.76 -7.58
C ILE A 84 21.83 9.79 -9.10
N LYS A 85 22.49 10.84 -9.61
CA LYS A 85 22.81 10.96 -11.04
C LYS A 85 23.77 9.87 -11.52
N PHE A 86 24.66 9.40 -10.65
CA PHE A 86 25.58 8.31 -10.96
C PHE A 86 24.81 6.99 -11.12
N ILE A 87 23.95 6.65 -10.15
CA ILE A 87 23.08 5.46 -10.22
C ILE A 87 22.22 5.48 -11.49
N HIS A 88 21.59 6.62 -11.80
CA HIS A 88 20.75 6.76 -12.99
C HIS A 88 21.56 6.52 -14.29
N ARG A 89 22.75 7.12 -14.40
CA ARG A 89 23.62 6.96 -15.58
C ARG A 89 24.13 5.53 -15.73
N LEU A 90 24.63 4.93 -14.65
CA LEU A 90 25.15 3.57 -14.67
C LEU A 90 24.06 2.55 -14.98
N GLY A 91 22.85 2.73 -14.42
CA GLY A 91 21.72 1.86 -14.75
C GLY A 91 21.25 2.00 -16.19
N ASN A 92 21.25 3.21 -16.76
CA ASN A 92 20.94 3.37 -18.19
C ASN A 92 21.99 2.68 -19.07
N LEU A 93 23.27 2.74 -18.69
CA LEU A 93 24.34 1.99 -19.36
C LEU A 93 24.12 0.47 -19.25
N ALA A 94 23.68 -0.01 -18.10
CA ALA A 94 23.41 -1.43 -17.87
C ALA A 94 22.23 -1.96 -18.71
N VAL A 95 21.22 -1.12 -18.93
CA VAL A 95 20.01 -1.51 -19.67
C VAL A 95 20.18 -1.33 -21.18
N HIS A 96 20.79 -0.22 -21.62
CA HIS A 96 20.79 0.16 -23.04
C HIS A 96 22.19 0.21 -23.69
N GLY A 97 23.26 0.17 -22.90
CA GLY A 97 24.62 0.33 -23.39
C GLY A 97 25.34 -1.00 -23.61
N ASP A 98 26.27 -1.03 -24.56
CA ASP A 98 27.15 -2.20 -24.79
C ASP A 98 28.44 -2.15 -23.98
N GLN A 99 28.66 -1.07 -23.22
CA GLN A 99 29.87 -0.89 -22.42
C GLN A 99 29.89 -1.81 -21.20
N THR A 100 31.08 -2.27 -20.85
CA THR A 100 31.31 -3.07 -19.65
C THR A 100 31.22 -2.20 -18.41
N ILE A 101 30.60 -2.73 -17.36
CA ILE A 101 30.53 -2.08 -16.04
C ILE A 101 31.50 -2.81 -15.12
N SER A 102 32.39 -2.07 -14.48
CA SER A 102 33.35 -2.62 -13.52
C SER A 102 32.70 -2.89 -12.16
N SER A 103 33.27 -3.84 -11.40
CA SER A 103 32.83 -4.09 -10.02
C SER A 103 33.03 -2.87 -9.11
N GLN A 104 33.99 -2.00 -9.40
CA GLN A 104 34.19 -0.75 -8.65
C GLN A 104 33.05 0.24 -8.89
N GLU A 105 32.59 0.40 -10.14
CA GLU A 105 31.44 1.26 -10.47
C GLU A 105 30.16 0.73 -9.85
N SER A 106 29.94 -0.58 -9.92
CA SER A 106 28.81 -1.24 -9.27
C SER A 106 28.83 -1.07 -7.75
N LEU A 107 29.97 -1.32 -7.09
CA LEU A 107 30.12 -1.09 -5.65
C LEU A 107 29.87 0.37 -5.29
N LYS A 108 30.37 1.32 -6.09
CA LYS A 108 30.08 2.75 -5.90
C LYS A 108 28.58 3.04 -6.03
N ALA A 109 27.87 2.39 -6.96
CA ALA A 109 26.42 2.53 -7.10
C ALA A 109 25.68 1.95 -5.89
N THR A 110 26.12 0.82 -5.35
CA THR A 110 25.59 0.22 -4.11
C THR A 110 25.75 1.17 -2.92
N ILE A 111 26.95 1.74 -2.74
CA ILE A 111 27.23 2.72 -1.67
C ILE A 111 26.39 4.00 -1.86
N ALA A 112 26.31 4.51 -3.09
CA ALA A 112 25.48 5.66 -3.43
C ALA A 112 24.00 5.40 -3.12
N LEU A 113 23.49 4.21 -3.43
CA LEU A 113 22.12 3.82 -3.13
C LEU A 113 21.90 3.72 -1.62
N HIS A 114 22.82 3.12 -0.88
CA HIS A 114 22.77 3.08 0.58
C HIS A 114 22.74 4.49 1.18
N SER A 115 23.57 5.41 0.70
CA SER A 115 23.56 6.82 1.13
C SER A 115 22.22 7.49 0.87
N PHE A 116 21.63 7.27 -0.31
CA PHE A 116 20.32 7.81 -0.68
C PHE A 116 19.19 7.24 0.18
N LEU A 117 19.12 5.92 0.32
CA LEU A 117 18.10 5.26 1.14
C LEU A 117 18.27 5.59 2.63
N GLY A 118 19.51 5.82 3.08
CA GLY A 118 19.77 6.30 4.42
C GLY A 118 19.45 7.77 4.63
N TRP A 119 19.46 8.61 3.58
CA TRP A 119 18.87 9.94 3.65
C TRP A 119 17.34 9.83 3.73
N LEU A 120 16.73 9.01 2.89
CA LEU A 120 15.29 8.73 2.91
C LEU A 120 14.82 8.28 4.31
N SER A 121 15.52 7.33 4.91
CA SER A 121 15.18 6.84 6.25
C SER A 121 15.28 7.94 7.31
N ARG A 122 16.31 8.80 7.24
CA ARG A 122 16.49 9.88 8.22
C ARG A 122 15.41 10.95 8.10
N VAL A 123 14.97 11.28 6.89
CA VAL A 123 13.99 12.35 6.65
C VAL A 123 12.56 11.88 6.91
N TYR A 124 12.23 10.64 6.57
CA TYR A 124 10.83 10.16 6.54
C TYR A 124 10.49 9.14 7.63
N THR A 125 11.36 8.93 8.64
CA THR A 125 11.02 8.15 9.84
C THR A 125 10.91 9.06 11.07
N ARG A 126 9.91 8.80 11.92
CA ARG A 126 9.68 9.57 13.15
C ARG A 126 10.82 9.43 14.16
N GLU A 127 11.44 8.26 14.21
CA GLU A 127 12.56 7.96 15.11
C GLU A 127 13.91 8.46 14.59
N SER A 128 13.92 9.14 13.41
CA SER A 128 15.14 9.60 12.74
C SER A 128 16.18 8.47 12.66
N ILE A 129 15.78 7.32 12.12
CA ILE A 129 16.65 6.15 11.98
C ILE A 129 17.91 6.58 11.24
N LYS A 130 19.07 6.40 11.90
CA LYS A 130 20.39 6.63 11.31
C LYS A 130 21.00 5.27 10.96
N PRO A 131 20.92 4.85 9.68
CA PRO A 131 21.66 3.68 9.24
C PRO A 131 23.14 3.80 9.58
N GLN A 132 23.74 2.67 9.92
CA GLN A 132 25.18 2.56 10.10
C GLN A 132 25.90 2.97 8.80
N ALA A 133 27.18 3.32 8.91
CA ALA A 133 28.03 3.45 7.74
C ALA A 133 28.02 2.13 6.94
N PHE A 134 28.11 2.24 5.62
CA PHE A 134 28.17 1.08 4.74
C PHE A 134 29.41 0.23 5.05
N GLN A 135 29.20 -1.07 5.25
CA GLN A 135 30.24 -2.06 5.50
C GLN A 135 30.47 -2.88 4.24
N VAL A 136 31.66 -2.72 3.66
CA VAL A 136 32.05 -3.43 2.43
C VAL A 136 32.20 -4.92 2.71
N GLU A 137 32.54 -5.28 3.94
CA GLU A 137 32.73 -6.66 4.42
C GLU A 137 31.41 -7.47 4.42
N TRP A 138 30.27 -6.80 4.36
CA TRP A 138 28.95 -7.45 4.26
C TRP A 138 28.54 -7.72 2.82
N VAL A 139 29.24 -7.14 1.85
CA VAL A 139 29.01 -7.42 0.43
C VAL A 139 29.54 -8.82 0.14
N PRO A 140 28.73 -9.74 -0.41
CA PRO A 140 29.19 -11.08 -0.73
C PRO A 140 30.42 -11.06 -1.64
N GLU A 141 31.48 -11.74 -1.22
CA GLU A 141 32.69 -11.88 -2.01
C GLU A 141 32.42 -12.60 -3.33
N LEU A 142 33.23 -12.27 -4.34
CA LEU A 142 33.20 -12.95 -5.62
C LEU A 142 33.63 -14.41 -5.43
N ARG A 143 32.67 -15.32 -5.34
CA ARG A 143 32.95 -16.75 -5.46
C ARG A 143 33.16 -17.05 -6.93
N THR A 144 34.37 -17.46 -7.29
CA THR A 144 34.82 -17.77 -8.66
C THR A 144 33.94 -18.77 -9.43
N GLU A 145 33.10 -19.51 -8.72
CA GLU A 145 32.18 -20.52 -9.28
C GLU A 145 30.78 -19.98 -9.59
N THR A 146 30.47 -18.73 -9.26
CA THR A 146 29.11 -18.19 -9.49
C THR A 146 29.04 -17.53 -10.86
N PRO A 147 28.26 -18.04 -11.81
CA PRO A 147 28.20 -17.46 -13.14
C PRO A 147 27.56 -16.07 -13.10
N ILE A 148 28.11 -15.17 -13.91
CA ILE A 148 27.51 -13.87 -14.26
C ILE A 148 26.28 -14.16 -15.13
N LEU A 149 25.22 -13.35 -15.01
CA LEU A 149 24.03 -13.52 -15.82
C LEU A 149 24.36 -13.28 -17.29
N THR A 150 23.83 -14.15 -18.16
CA THR A 150 23.93 -13.93 -19.61
C THR A 150 23.04 -12.76 -20.03
N THR A 151 23.28 -12.20 -21.22
CA THR A 151 22.42 -11.13 -21.77
C THR A 151 20.95 -11.57 -21.82
N GLN A 152 20.69 -12.80 -22.25
CA GLN A 152 19.32 -13.35 -22.27
C GLN A 152 18.70 -13.40 -20.86
N GLN A 153 19.46 -13.84 -19.84
CA GLN A 153 18.98 -13.86 -18.46
C GLN A 153 18.73 -12.46 -17.90
N LEU A 154 19.54 -11.47 -18.30
CA LEU A 154 19.33 -10.06 -17.93
C LEU A 154 18.07 -9.49 -18.60
N ASP A 155 17.81 -9.83 -19.86
CA ASP A 155 16.59 -9.42 -20.57
C ASP A 155 15.34 -10.05 -19.93
N GLU A 156 15.39 -11.35 -19.61
CA GLU A 156 14.34 -12.06 -18.88
C GLU A 156 14.12 -11.45 -17.49
N LEU A 157 15.19 -11.10 -16.78
CA LEU A 157 15.13 -10.41 -15.50
C LEU A 157 14.41 -9.06 -15.63
N GLN A 158 14.80 -8.23 -16.60
CA GLN A 158 14.16 -6.92 -16.82
C GLN A 158 12.68 -7.08 -17.19
N ALA A 159 12.34 -8.04 -18.04
CA ALA A 159 10.96 -8.35 -18.39
C ALA A 159 10.14 -8.80 -17.17
N ALA A 160 10.70 -9.66 -16.32
CA ALA A 160 10.05 -10.11 -15.09
C ALA A 160 9.83 -8.96 -14.09
N LEU A 161 10.82 -8.07 -13.93
CA LEU A 161 10.71 -6.89 -13.08
C LEU A 161 9.63 -5.92 -13.60
N LYS A 162 9.57 -5.70 -14.91
CA LYS A 162 8.52 -4.89 -15.53
C LYS A 162 7.13 -5.50 -15.35
N ALA A 163 6.99 -6.82 -15.54
CA ALA A 163 5.73 -7.52 -15.31
C ALA A 163 5.28 -7.42 -13.85
N ARG A 164 6.22 -7.49 -12.89
CA ARG A 164 5.95 -7.29 -11.45
C ARG A 164 5.39 -5.89 -11.20
N ASP A 165 5.97 -4.86 -11.80
CA ASP A 165 5.52 -3.47 -11.64
C ASP A 165 4.13 -3.24 -12.21
N GLU A 166 3.86 -3.75 -13.41
CA GLU A 166 2.55 -3.63 -14.03
C GLU A 166 1.47 -4.38 -13.22
N ALA A 167 1.81 -5.56 -12.68
CA ALA A 167 0.91 -6.29 -11.80
C ALA A 167 0.63 -5.53 -10.50
N ALA A 168 1.66 -4.93 -9.89
CA ALA A 168 1.51 -4.10 -8.70
C ALA A 168 0.65 -2.86 -8.97
N ALA A 169 0.85 -2.18 -10.11
CA ALA A 169 0.04 -1.03 -10.51
C ALA A 169 -1.44 -1.39 -10.69
N ARG A 170 -1.74 -2.51 -11.38
CA ARG A 170 -3.12 -3.02 -11.53
C ARG A 170 -3.74 -3.39 -10.19
N ALA A 171 -2.98 -4.02 -9.29
CA ALA A 171 -3.45 -4.36 -7.95
C ALA A 171 -3.79 -3.10 -7.13
N GLN A 172 -2.96 -2.06 -7.21
CA GLN A 172 -3.18 -0.79 -6.53
C GLN A 172 -4.43 -0.07 -7.05
N GLU A 173 -4.63 -0.02 -8.36
CA GLU A 173 -5.84 0.57 -8.95
C GLU A 173 -7.11 -0.18 -8.51
N LYS A 174 -7.06 -1.52 -8.50
CA LYS A 174 -8.16 -2.34 -8.01
C LYS A 174 -8.44 -2.09 -6.53
N LEU A 175 -7.40 -1.93 -5.71
CA LEU A 175 -7.54 -1.63 -4.29
C LEU A 175 -8.26 -0.30 -4.07
N ILE A 176 -7.82 0.76 -4.76
CA ILE A 176 -8.44 2.10 -4.68
C ILE A 176 -9.92 2.02 -5.09
N ARG A 177 -10.22 1.36 -6.21
CA ARG A 177 -11.61 1.19 -6.67
C ARG A 177 -12.46 0.44 -5.66
N THR A 178 -11.93 -0.64 -5.09
CA THR A 178 -12.65 -1.45 -4.09
C THR A 178 -12.87 -0.65 -2.80
N GLN A 179 -11.89 0.14 -2.35
CA GLN A 179 -12.04 1.01 -1.18
C GLN A 179 -13.12 2.08 -1.40
N ALA A 180 -13.16 2.69 -2.58
CA ALA A 180 -14.20 3.66 -2.94
C ALA A 180 -15.60 3.02 -2.95
N GLN A 181 -15.74 1.80 -3.50
CA GLN A 181 -17.01 1.05 -3.49
C GLN A 181 -17.44 0.69 -2.07
N LEU A 182 -16.50 0.25 -1.23
CA LEU A 182 -16.78 -0.08 0.17
C LEU A 182 -17.26 1.15 0.94
N ALA A 183 -16.61 2.31 0.76
CA ALA A 183 -17.03 3.56 1.38
C ALA A 183 -18.45 3.98 0.95
N ALA A 184 -18.76 3.89 -0.34
CA ALA A 184 -20.10 4.19 -0.86
C ALA A 184 -21.17 3.23 -0.29
N MET A 185 -20.87 1.94 -0.19
CA MET A 185 -21.79 0.96 0.37
C MET A 185 -22.02 1.17 1.88
N GLN A 186 -20.97 1.54 2.62
CA GLN A 186 -21.09 1.90 4.04
C GLN A 186 -21.98 3.14 4.23
N GLU A 187 -21.87 4.14 3.35
CA GLU A 187 -22.74 5.31 3.38
C GLU A 187 -24.21 4.93 3.10
N GLN A 188 -24.47 4.10 2.09
CA GLN A 188 -25.82 3.60 1.80
C GLN A 188 -26.42 2.82 2.98
N LEU A 189 -25.63 1.98 3.64
CA LEU A 189 -26.09 1.25 4.83
C LEU A 189 -26.38 2.20 6.00
N ALA A 190 -25.57 3.24 6.19
CA ALA A 190 -25.82 4.25 7.21
C ALA A 190 -27.13 5.01 6.94
N GLN A 191 -27.37 5.40 5.69
CA GLN A 191 -28.63 6.03 5.27
C GLN A 191 -29.83 5.10 5.50
N LEU A 192 -29.72 3.82 5.12
CA LEU A 192 -30.76 2.83 5.36
C LEU A 192 -31.06 2.65 6.86
N GLN A 193 -30.03 2.64 7.70
CA GLN A 193 -30.21 2.58 9.16
C GLN A 193 -30.93 3.81 9.71
N GLN A 194 -30.64 5.00 9.18
CA GLN A 194 -31.35 6.22 9.55
C GLN A 194 -32.83 6.16 9.14
N VAL A 195 -33.11 5.76 7.90
CA VAL A 195 -34.49 5.55 7.41
C VAL A 195 -35.22 4.52 8.26
N LYS A 196 -34.59 3.37 8.56
CA LYS A 196 -35.18 2.34 9.43
C LYS A 196 -35.54 2.90 10.81
N ARG A 197 -34.65 3.67 11.45
CA ARG A 197 -34.90 4.29 12.76
C ARG A 197 -36.02 5.32 12.69
N ALA A 198 -36.08 6.13 11.63
CA ALA A 198 -37.15 7.10 11.44
C ALA A 198 -38.51 6.41 11.22
N ASN A 199 -38.54 5.37 10.39
CA ASN A 199 -39.75 4.61 10.10
C ASN A 199 -40.24 3.83 11.33
N GLN A 200 -39.35 3.22 12.12
CA GLN A 200 -39.74 2.55 13.37
C GLN A 200 -40.46 3.48 14.37
N LYS A 201 -40.18 4.79 14.35
CA LYS A 201 -40.88 5.77 15.20
C LYS A 201 -42.25 6.19 14.66
N THR A 202 -42.49 5.99 13.37
CA THR A 202 -43.73 6.40 12.68
C THR A 202 -44.67 5.25 12.39
N ILE A 203 -44.19 4.00 12.51
CA ILE A 203 -45.04 2.82 12.63
C ILE A 203 -45.72 2.90 14.01
N GLY A 204 -46.78 3.69 14.09
CA GLY A 204 -47.76 3.56 15.15
C GLY A 204 -48.57 2.30 14.86
N SER A 205 -48.47 1.30 15.72
CA SER A 205 -49.66 0.48 15.93
C SER A 205 -50.70 1.43 16.50
N GLN A 206 -51.88 1.51 15.91
CA GLN A 206 -53.00 2.05 16.67
C GLN A 206 -53.11 1.15 17.91
N GLU A 207 -52.81 1.68 19.08
CA GLU A 207 -53.04 0.96 20.32
C GLU A 207 -54.55 0.77 20.41
N TYR A 208 -54.99 -0.48 20.44
CA TYR A 208 -56.40 -0.78 20.63
C TYR A 208 -56.81 -0.25 22.00
N THR A 209 -57.94 0.44 22.06
CA THR A 209 -58.57 0.73 23.37
C THR A 209 -58.89 -0.59 24.07
N GLU A 210 -59.11 -0.56 25.38
CA GLU A 210 -59.47 -1.76 26.16
C GLU A 210 -60.70 -2.46 25.57
N ALA A 211 -61.75 -1.70 25.25
CA ALA A 211 -62.94 -2.21 24.55
C ALA A 211 -62.62 -2.86 23.19
N GLN A 212 -61.76 -2.25 22.37
CA GLN A 212 -61.37 -2.81 21.07
C GLN A 212 -60.49 -4.06 21.21
N THR A 213 -59.58 -4.08 22.19
CA THR A 213 -58.75 -5.25 22.52
C THR A 213 -59.64 -6.42 22.92
N ARG A 214 -60.68 -6.13 23.70
CA ARG A 214 -61.63 -7.13 24.16
C ARG A 214 -62.41 -7.75 23.00
N GLU A 215 -63.11 -6.94 22.22
CA GLU A 215 -63.96 -7.45 21.13
C GLU A 215 -63.17 -8.08 19.98
N LEU A 216 -62.05 -7.45 19.57
CA LEU A 216 -61.35 -7.86 18.34
C LEU A 216 -60.27 -8.92 18.59
N ILE A 217 -59.80 -9.07 19.84
CA ILE A 217 -58.71 -10.00 20.19
C ILE A 217 -59.20 -11.02 21.21
N ILE A 218 -59.65 -10.57 22.40
CA ILE A 218 -59.97 -11.48 23.52
C ILE A 218 -61.19 -12.36 23.20
N ASP A 219 -62.26 -11.81 22.63
CA ASP A 219 -63.46 -12.58 22.25
C ASP A 219 -63.18 -13.62 21.17
N VAL A 220 -62.17 -13.38 20.32
CA VAL A 220 -61.68 -14.37 19.35
C VAL A 220 -60.97 -15.50 20.09
N MET A 221 -60.06 -15.16 21.01
CA MET A 221 -59.32 -16.13 21.83
C MET A 221 -60.24 -16.99 22.69
N LEU A 222 -61.27 -16.40 23.28
CA LEU A 222 -62.25 -17.11 24.09
C LEU A 222 -63.06 -18.11 23.27
N ARG A 223 -63.49 -17.72 22.06
CA ARG A 223 -64.19 -18.62 21.13
C ARG A 223 -63.29 -19.76 20.65
N GLU A 224 -62.02 -19.50 20.42
CA GLU A 224 -61.03 -20.57 20.12
C GLU A 224 -60.91 -21.57 21.28
N ALA A 225 -61.00 -21.10 22.53
CA ALA A 225 -61.01 -21.95 23.72
C ALA A 225 -62.36 -22.64 23.98
N GLY A 226 -63.36 -22.44 23.12
CA GLY A 226 -64.69 -23.04 23.22
C GLY A 226 -65.67 -22.29 24.13
N TRP A 227 -65.36 -21.05 24.51
CA TRP A 227 -66.24 -20.18 25.29
C TRP A 227 -66.82 -19.07 24.42
N ASP A 228 -68.15 -18.94 24.37
CA ASP A 228 -68.80 -17.90 23.58
C ASP A 228 -69.17 -16.70 24.47
N PRO A 229 -68.49 -15.54 24.35
CA PRO A 229 -68.73 -14.37 25.19
C PRO A 229 -70.10 -13.71 24.96
N LYS A 230 -70.86 -14.10 23.92
CA LYS A 230 -72.15 -13.49 23.55
C LYS A 230 -73.38 -14.29 23.99
N VAL A 231 -73.21 -15.30 24.84
CA VAL A 231 -74.33 -16.07 25.41
C VAL A 231 -75.05 -15.26 26.49
N GLU A 232 -76.34 -15.54 26.69
CA GLU A 232 -77.26 -14.75 27.51
C GLU A 232 -76.85 -14.64 29.00
N ASP A 233 -76.07 -15.60 29.51
CA ASP A 233 -75.54 -15.63 30.89
C ASP A 233 -74.06 -15.22 31.02
N SER A 234 -73.49 -14.58 29.99
CA SER A 234 -72.12 -14.05 30.02
C SER A 234 -72.12 -12.59 30.47
N GLU A 235 -72.05 -12.38 31.79
CA GLU A 235 -72.01 -11.03 32.37
C GLU A 235 -70.57 -10.56 32.58
N GLU A 236 -70.30 -9.33 32.16
CA GLU A 236 -68.99 -8.70 32.34
C GLU A 236 -69.10 -7.50 33.28
N TYR A 237 -68.06 -7.33 34.08
CA TYR A 237 -67.99 -6.31 35.11
C TYR A 237 -66.79 -5.42 34.86
N GLU A 238 -67.00 -4.11 34.92
CA GLU A 238 -65.91 -3.14 34.86
C GLU A 238 -64.98 -3.35 36.07
N VAL A 239 -63.71 -3.62 35.79
CA VAL A 239 -62.69 -3.71 36.84
C VAL A 239 -62.11 -2.32 37.02
N ALA A 240 -62.42 -1.70 38.16
CA ALA A 240 -61.84 -0.40 38.50
C ALA A 240 -60.32 -0.53 38.66
N ASN A 241 -59.58 0.35 37.99
CA ASN A 241 -58.14 0.55 38.22
C ASN A 241 -57.88 1.57 39.33
#